data_AF-A0A1X7T3F1-F1
#
_entry.id   AF-A0A1X7T3F1-F1
#
_cell.length_a   1.000
_cell.length_b   1.000
_cell.length_c   1.000
_cell.angle_alpha   90.00
_cell.angle_beta   90.00
_cell.angle_gamma   90.00
#
_symmetry.space_group_name_H-M   'P 1'
#
loop_
_entity.id
_entity.type
_entity.pdbx_description
1 polymer ?
#
loop_
_entity_poly.entity_id
_entity_poly.type
_entity_poly.pdbx_seq_one_letter_code
_entity_poly.pdbx_strand_id
1 'polypeptide(L)'
;IRDLNEVIGLLRKHDCSKASYYELGLCLLLHDNTLKSIEQEHRGKVDRCFIECLASWLRKTDDVQTPTIDTLITALRGIGENAVADGINRERQ
;
A
#
# COMPACT_ATOMS: atom_id res chain seq x y z
N ILE A 1 10.47 1.79 6.47
CA ILE A 1 9.88 0.44 6.63
C ILE A 1 10.41 -0.45 5.52
N ARG A 2 10.71 -1.73 5.78
CA ARG A 2 11.30 -2.64 4.77
C ARG A 2 10.69 -4.03 4.74
N ASP A 3 9.98 -4.40 5.80
CA ASP A 3 9.37 -5.72 5.91
C ASP A 3 7.91 -5.68 5.44
N LEU A 4 7.58 -6.58 4.51
CA LEU A 4 6.23 -6.65 3.94
C LEU A 4 5.20 -7.14 4.96
N ASN A 5 5.57 -8.05 5.88
CA ASN A 5 4.67 -8.54 6.91
C ASN A 5 4.38 -7.46 7.95
N GLU A 6 5.35 -6.60 8.26
CA GLU A 6 5.17 -5.42 9.11
C GLU A 6 4.11 -4.49 8.51
N VAL A 7 4.24 -4.14 7.22
CA VAL A 7 3.26 -3.29 6.51
C VAL A 7 1.87 -3.93 6.49
N ILE A 8 1.77 -5.21 6.12
CA ILE A 8 0.49 -5.93 6.07
C ILE A 8 -0.14 -6.02 7.46
N GLY A 9 0.68 -6.23 8.50
CA GLY A 9 0.24 -6.29 9.89
C GLY A 9 -0.40 -4.98 10.34
N LEU A 10 0.26 -3.86 10.06
CA LEU A 10 -0.25 -2.51 10.35
C LEU A 10 -1.58 -2.25 9.64
N LEU A 11 -1.63 -2.51 8.32
CA LEU A 11 -2.84 -2.25 7.54
C LEU A 11 -4.01 -3.15 7.97
N ARG A 12 -3.75 -4.41 8.32
CA ARG A 12 -4.77 -5.33 8.83
C ARG A 12 -5.28 -4.93 10.21
N LYS A 13 -4.40 -4.47 11.09
CA LYS A 13 -4.77 -4.08 12.46
C LYS A 13 -5.76 -2.91 12.50
N HIS A 14 -5.78 -2.09 11.44
CA HIS A 14 -6.70 -0.96 11.30
C HIS A 14 -7.76 -1.18 10.22
N ASP A 15 -8.04 -2.44 9.84
CA ASP A 15 -9.11 -2.80 8.91
C ASP A 15 -9.03 -2.10 7.53
N CYS A 16 -7.82 -1.84 7.03
CA CYS A 16 -7.62 -1.24 5.71
C CYS A 16 -8.30 -2.09 4.63
N SER A 17 -9.11 -1.45 3.78
CA SER A 17 -9.67 -2.13 2.62
C SER A 17 -8.55 -2.57 1.68
N LYS A 18 -8.60 -3.82 1.23
CA LYS A 18 -7.68 -4.31 0.18
C LYS A 18 -8.16 -3.98 -1.22
N ALA A 19 -9.45 -3.63 -1.37
CA ALA A 19 -10.04 -3.31 -2.65
C ALA A 19 -9.49 -1.99 -3.22
N SER A 20 -8.97 -1.12 -2.35
CA SER A 20 -8.34 0.16 -2.70
C SER A 20 -6.85 0.03 -3.08
N TYR A 21 -6.36 -1.18 -3.37
CA TYR A 21 -4.94 -1.40 -3.70
C TYR A 21 -4.49 -0.58 -4.92
N TYR A 22 -5.38 -0.35 -5.89
CA TYR A 22 -5.04 0.37 -7.11
C TYR A 22 -4.80 1.85 -6.81
N GLU A 23 -5.76 2.50 -6.15
CA GLU A 23 -5.65 3.89 -5.74
C GLU A 23 -4.49 4.07 -4.74
N LEU A 24 -4.34 3.13 -3.80
CA LEU A 24 -3.23 3.13 -2.85
C LEU A 24 -1.89 3.07 -3.60
N GLY A 25 -1.76 2.17 -4.57
CA GLY A 25 -0.56 2.01 -5.38
C GLY A 25 -0.17 3.28 -6.12
N LEU A 26 -1.14 3.98 -6.71
CA LEU A 26 -0.92 5.27 -7.36
C LEU A 26 -0.44 6.33 -6.36
N CYS A 27 -1.05 6.43 -5.18
CA CYS A 27 -0.62 7.34 -4.13
C CYS A 27 0.74 6.97 -3.53
N LEU A 28 1.15 5.70 -3.64
CA LEU A 28 2.49 5.20 -3.32
C LEU A 28 3.50 5.38 -4.46
N LEU A 29 3.10 6.07 -5.54
CA LEU A 29 3.92 6.39 -6.71
C LEU A 29 4.31 5.19 -7.59
N LEU A 30 3.51 4.11 -7.55
CA LEU A 30 3.61 3.06 -8.57
C LEU A 30 2.93 3.52 -9.86
N HIS A 31 3.52 3.14 -10.99
CA HIS A 31 2.96 3.46 -12.29
C HIS A 31 1.69 2.64 -12.57
N ASP A 32 0.75 3.25 -13.31
CA ASP A 32 -0.47 2.62 -13.80
C ASP A 32 -0.20 1.29 -14.54
N ASN A 33 0.87 1.24 -15.33
CA ASN A 33 1.30 0.02 -16.02
C ASN A 33 1.69 -1.10 -15.04
N THR A 34 2.43 -0.77 -13.98
CA THR A 34 2.82 -1.74 -12.94
C THR A 34 1.58 -2.32 -12.24
N LEU A 35 0.62 -1.47 -11.91
CA LEU A 35 -0.63 -1.88 -11.25
C LEU A 35 -1.51 -2.74 -12.15
N LYS A 36 -1.61 -2.39 -13.44
CA LYS A 36 -2.32 -3.20 -14.45
C LYS A 36 -1.68 -4.56 -14.65
N SER A 37 -0.34 -4.63 -14.68
CA SER A 37 0.38 -5.91 -14.73
C SER A 37 0.05 -6.78 -13.52
N ILE A 38 0.09 -6.22 -12.31
CA ILE A 38 -0.31 -6.92 -11.07
C ILE A 38 -1.75 -7.44 -11.17
N GLU A 39 -2.69 -6.61 -11.61
CA GLU A 39 -4.09 -7.00 -11.75
C GLU A 39 -4.29 -8.14 -12.76
N GLN A 40 -3.57 -8.11 -13.88
CA GLN A 40 -3.64 -9.14 -14.90
C GLN A 40 -3.05 -10.47 -14.41
N GLU A 41 -1.90 -10.45 -13.74
CA GLU A 41 -1.24 -11.64 -13.18
C GLU A 41 -2.06 -12.29 -12.05
N HIS A 42 -2.84 -11.47 -11.32
CA HIS A 42 -3.61 -11.90 -10.16
C HIS A 42 -5.12 -11.66 -10.32
N ARG A 43 -5.62 -11.79 -11.55
CA ARG A 43 -7.01 -11.50 -11.90
C ARG A 43 -8.00 -12.20 -10.96
N GLY A 44 -8.90 -11.41 -10.38
CA GLY A 44 -9.92 -11.88 -9.43
C GLY A 44 -9.41 -12.19 -8.02
N LYS A 45 -8.12 -11.99 -7.73
CA LYS A 45 -7.50 -12.23 -6.43
C LYS A 45 -7.05 -10.91 -5.80
N VAL A 46 -8.03 -10.11 -5.33
CA VAL A 46 -7.79 -8.80 -4.70
C VAL A 46 -6.71 -8.86 -3.62
N ASP A 47 -6.75 -9.89 -2.77
CA ASP A 47 -5.74 -10.12 -1.73
C ASP A 47 -4.31 -10.22 -2.28
N ARG A 48 -4.13 -10.88 -3.43
CA ARG A 48 -2.81 -11.03 -4.07
C ARG A 48 -2.38 -9.73 -4.73
N CYS A 49 -3.29 -9.02 -5.39
CA CYS A 49 -3.00 -7.71 -5.95
C CYS A 49 -2.55 -6.71 -4.88
N PHE A 50 -3.24 -6.69 -3.74
CA PHE A 50 -2.88 -5.84 -2.61
C PHE A 50 -1.48 -6.17 -2.05
N ILE A 51 -1.16 -7.45 -1.87
CA ILE A 51 0.16 -7.88 -1.38
C ILE A 51 1.26 -7.50 -2.37
N GLU A 52 1.08 -7.75 -3.67
CA GLU A 52 2.09 -7.41 -4.68
C GLU A 52 2.24 -5.90 -4.89
N CYS A 53 1.16 -5.12 -4.74
CA CYS A 53 1.23 -3.66 -4.73
C CYS A 53 2.18 -3.17 -3.62
N LEU A 54 1.99 -3.63 -2.39
CA LEU A 54 2.85 -3.27 -1.26
C LEU A 54 4.28 -3.79 -1.46
N ALA A 55 4.44 -4.98 -2.02
CA ALA A 55 5.76 -5.54 -2.31
C ALA A 55 6.52 -4.72 -3.36
N SER A 56 5.86 -4.28 -4.42
CA SER A 56 6.44 -3.41 -5.46
C SER A 56 6.85 -2.05 -4.90
N TRP A 57 6.00 -1.45 -4.06
CA TRP A 57 6.37 -0.22 -3.34
C TRP A 57 7.61 -0.43 -2.45
N LEU A 58 7.66 -1.51 -1.66
CA LEU A 58 8.82 -1.82 -0.81
C LEU A 58 10.10 -2.12 -1.59
N ARG A 59 9.97 -2.74 -2.77
CA ARG A 59 11.08 -3.00 -3.70
C ARG A 59 11.56 -1.73 -4.42
N LYS A 60 10.85 -0.60 -4.26
CA LYS A 60 11.10 0.65 -4.97
C LYS A 60 11.01 0.47 -6.48
N THR A 61 10.03 -0.29 -6.95
CA THR A 61 9.69 -0.34 -8.37
C THR A 61 9.32 1.06 -8.84
N ASP A 62 9.52 1.35 -10.13
CA ASP A 62 9.28 2.68 -10.71
C ASP A 62 10.15 3.78 -10.07
N ASP A 63 9.58 4.97 -9.85
CA ASP A 63 10.25 6.14 -9.28
C ASP A 63 10.01 6.29 -7.76
N VAL A 64 9.61 5.19 -7.11
CA VAL A 64 9.29 5.15 -5.68
C VAL A 64 10.51 5.51 -4.85
N GLN A 65 10.40 6.61 -4.11
CA GLN A 65 11.39 7.02 -3.12
C GLN A 65 11.40 6.04 -1.93
N THR A 66 12.40 6.18 -1.05
CA THR A 66 12.56 5.25 0.07
C THR A 66 11.26 5.10 0.89
N PRO A 67 10.70 3.88 0.98
CA PRO A 67 9.46 3.60 1.71
C PRO A 67 9.55 3.97 3.20
N THR A 68 8.67 4.86 3.66
CA THR A 68 8.53 5.24 5.07
C THR A 68 7.10 5.03 5.56
N ILE A 69 6.92 5.02 6.88
CA ILE A 69 5.57 5.03 7.45
C ILE A 69 4.86 6.34 7.09
N ASP A 70 5.59 7.46 7.01
CA ASP A 70 5.03 8.75 6.60
C ASP A 70 4.49 8.74 5.16
N THR A 71 5.19 8.10 4.22
CA THR A 71 4.70 7.97 2.84
C THR A 71 3.48 7.06 2.77
N LEU A 72 3.43 5.99 3.57
CA LEU A 72 2.26 5.11 3.67
C LEU A 72 1.04 5.86 4.25
N ILE A 73 1.22 6.59 5.36
CA ILE A 73 0.17 7.42 5.98
C ILE A 73 -0.34 8.45 4.98
N THR A 74 0.56 9.12 4.25
CA THR A 74 0.18 10.13 3.26
C THR A 74 -0.64 9.50 2.13
N ALA A 75 -0.25 8.33 1.64
CA ALA A 75 -0.98 7.62 0.60
C ALA A 75 -2.38 7.18 1.06
N LEU A 76 -2.48 6.64 2.29
CA LEU A 76 -3.76 6.28 2.91
C LEU A 76 -4.70 7.47 3.03
N ARG A 77 -4.19 8.64 3.45
CA ARG A 77 -4.98 9.89 3.47
C ARG A 77 -5.41 10.31 2.07
N GLY A 78 -4.54 10.13 1.07
CA GLY A 78 -4.82 10.43 -0.33
C GLY A 78 -6.03 9.65 -0.90
N ILE A 79 -6.25 8.43 -0.43
CA ILE A 79 -7.40 7.60 -0.83
C ILE A 79 -8.59 7.67 0.15
N GLY A 80 -8.51 8.51 1.17
CA GLY A 80 -9.57 8.70 2.16
C GLY A 80 -9.58 7.70 3.33
N GLU A 81 -8.59 6.80 3.43
CA GLU A 81 -8.38 5.85 4.53
C GLU A 81 -7.80 6.55 5.78
N ASN A 82 -8.43 7.65 6.19
CA ASN A 82 -7.96 8.52 7.28
C ASN A 82 -7.92 7.79 8.64
N ALA A 83 -8.88 6.90 8.90
CA ALA A 83 -8.92 6.12 10.14
C ALA A 83 -7.75 5.15 10.24
N VAL A 84 -7.39 4.49 9.12
CA VAL A 84 -6.21 3.62 9.01
C VAL A 84 -4.94 4.44 9.24
N ALA A 85 -4.82 5.57 8.54
CA ALA A 85 -3.69 6.47 8.66
C ALA A 85 -3.48 6.99 10.09
N ASP A 86 -4.56 7.41 10.76
CA ASP A 86 -4.51 7.88 12.14
C ASP A 86 -4.16 6.75 13.12
N GLY A 87 -4.68 5.54 12.88
CA GLY A 87 -4.32 4.34 13.64
C GLY A 87 -2.82 4.07 13.60
N ILE A 88 -2.26 3.95 12.40
CA ILE A 88 -0.82 3.71 12.19
C ILE A 88 0.02 4.82 12.81
N ASN A 89 -0.42 6.09 12.69
CA ASN A 89 0.32 7.21 13.25
C ASN A 89 0.40 7.16 14.78
N ARG A 90 -0.67 6.71 15.46
CA ARG A 90 -0.68 6.55 16.93
C ARG A 90 0.24 5.45 17.41
N GLU A 91 0.46 4.39 16.64
CA GLU A 91 1.34 3.26 17.01
C GLU A 91 2.83 3.60 16.96
N ARG A 92 3.19 4.77 16.42
CA ARG A 92 4.56 5.28 16.44
C ARG A 92 4.94 5.97 17.75
N GLN A 93 3.96 6.27 18.61
CA GLN A 93 4.14 6.95 19.90
C GLN A 93 4.32 5.94 21.02
#